data_AF-A0ABD5DX43-F1
#
_entry.id   AF-A0ABD5DX43-F1
#
_cell.length_a   1.000
_cell.length_b   1.000
_cell.length_c   1.000
_cell.angle_alpha   90.00
_cell.angle_beta   90.00
_cell.angle_gamma   90.00
#
_symmetry.space_group_name_H-M   'P 1'
#
loop_
_entity.id
_entity.type
_entity.pdbx_description
1 polymer ?
#
loop_
_entity_poly.entity_id
_entity_poly.type
_entity_poly.pdbx_seq_one_letter_code
_entity_poly.pdbx_strand_id
1 'polypeptide(L)' 'ADTYQKETGNKVNYQGIGSSGGVKQIIANTVDFGASDAPLADDKLTQEGLFQFPTVIGGVVLAVNLPGVKSGELVLDGKT' A
#
# COMPACT_ATOMS: atom_id res chain seq x y z
N ALA A 1 -12.10 0.88 7.58
CA ALA A 1 -12.79 -0.36 7.99
C ALA A 1 -13.63 -0.13 9.26
N ASP A 2 -13.04 0.34 10.36
CA ASP A 2 -13.75 0.57 11.63
C ASP A 2 -15.00 1.46 11.51
N THR A 3 -14.85 2.68 10.99
CA THR A 3 -15.99 3.60 10.78
C THR A 3 -17.06 2.99 9.86
N TYR A 4 -16.65 2.39 8.74
CA TYR A 4 -17.57 1.76 7.79
C TYR A 4 -18.38 0.63 8.42
N GLN A 5 -17.77 -0.17 9.29
CA GLN A 5 -18.49 -1.20 10.05
C GLN A 5 -19.46 -0.59 11.06
N LYS A 6 -19.08 0.47 11.77
CA LYS A 6 -19.95 1.14 12.75
C LYS A 6 -21.18 1.76 12.09
N GLU A 7 -21.02 2.35 10.92
CA GLU A 7 -22.09 3.05 10.21
C GLU A 7 -22.97 2.12 9.38
N THR A 8 -22.42 1.04 8.81
CA THR A 8 -23.13 0.19 7.83
C THR A 8 -23.32 -1.26 8.27
N GLY A 9 -22.59 -1.71 9.29
CA GLY A 9 -22.53 -3.12 9.70
C GLY A 9 -21.65 -4.02 8.83
N ASN A 10 -21.25 -3.57 7.64
CA ASN A 10 -20.37 -4.32 6.74
C ASN A 10 -18.95 -4.43 7.31
N LYS A 11 -18.34 -5.60 7.20
CA LYS A 11 -17.00 -5.87 7.73
C LYS A 11 -16.00 -5.93 6.59
N VAL A 12 -14.89 -5.20 6.73
CA VAL A 12 -13.75 -5.25 5.81
C VAL A 12 -12.54 -5.74 6.59
N ASN A 13 -12.04 -6.92 6.24
CA ASN A 13 -10.82 -7.47 6.81
C ASN A 13 -9.64 -7.16 5.87
N TYR A 14 -8.61 -6.49 6.38
CA TYR A 14 -7.42 -6.12 5.59
C TYR A 14 -6.16 -6.66 6.26
N GLN A 15 -5.31 -7.34 5.48
CA GLN A 15 -4.09 -7.97 5.97
C GLN A 15 -2.87 -7.29 5.34
N GLY A 16 -2.06 -6.62 6.18
CA GLY A 16 -0.88 -5.86 5.75
C GLY A 16 0.33 -6.76 5.46
N ILE A 17 0.26 -7.54 4.38
CA ILE A 17 1.32 -8.51 4.00
C ILE A 17 2.31 -7.96 2.96
N GLY A 18 2.17 -6.69 2.58
CA GLY A 18 2.97 -6.02 1.55
C GLY A 18 2.47 -6.24 0.12
N SER A 19 2.86 -5.32 -0.78
CA SER A 19 2.37 -5.23 -2.18
C SER A 19 2.48 -6.54 -2.97
N SER A 20 3.66 -7.18 -2.93
CA SER A 20 3.87 -8.46 -3.62
C SER A 20 2.98 -9.59 -3.09
N GLY A 21 2.65 -9.57 -1.79
CA GLY A 21 1.72 -10.52 -1.19
C GLY A 21 0.28 -10.27 -1.65
N GLY A 22 -0.14 -9.01 -1.68
CA GLY A 22 -1.47 -8.59 -2.16
C GLY A 22 -1.72 -9.00 -3.61
N VAL A 23 -0.77 -8.75 -4.52
CA VAL A 23 -0.87 -9.15 -5.93
C VAL A 23 -0.98 -10.67 -6.09
N LYS A 24 -0.17 -11.43 -5.34
CA LYS A 24 -0.23 -12.90 -5.39
C LYS A 24 -1.58 -13.45 -4.92
N GLN A 25 -2.13 -12.90 -3.83
CA GLN A 25 -3.40 -13.38 -3.27
C GLN A 25 -4.61 -13.04 -4.14
N ILE A 26 -4.64 -11.87 -4.80
CA ILE A 26 -5.76 -11.53 -5.69
C ILE A 26 -5.75 -12.38 -6.96
N ILE A 27 -4.58 -12.63 -7.57
CA ILE A 27 -4.44 -13.55 -8.71
C ILE A 27 -4.84 -14.98 -8.32
N ALA A 28 -4.49 -15.42 -7.10
CA ALA A 28 -4.87 -16.73 -6.57
C ALA A 28 -6.34 -16.80 -6.10
N ASN A 29 -7.12 -15.71 -6.21
CA ASN A 29 -8.51 -15.62 -5.76
C ASN A 29 -8.71 -16.01 -4.28
N THR A 30 -7.72 -15.75 -3.42
CA THR A 30 -7.81 -16.07 -1.98
C THR A 30 -8.39 -14.91 -1.16
N VAL A 31 -8.61 -13.75 -1.79
CA VAL A 31 -9.11 -12.51 -1.20
C VAL A 31 -10.06 -11.81 -2.16
N ASP A 32 -10.95 -10.96 -1.64
CA ASP A 32 -11.88 -10.18 -2.46
C ASP A 32 -11.20 -9.02 -3.20
N PHE A 33 -10.09 -8.49 -2.65
CA PHE A 33 -9.28 -7.43 -3.26
C PHE A 33 -7.81 -7.55 -2.85
N GLY A 34 -6.91 -7.10 -3.73
CA GLY A 34 -5.48 -6.93 -3.45
C GLY A 34 -5.11 -5.46 -3.29
N ALA A 35 -3.98 -5.17 -2.63
CA ALA A 35 -3.43 -3.83 -2.52
C ALA A 35 -1.93 -3.83 -2.89
N SER A 36 -1.50 -2.83 -3.66
CA SER A 36 -0.11 -2.66 -4.08
C SER A 36 0.20 -1.17 -4.28
N ASP A 37 1.32 -0.71 -3.73
CA ASP A 37 1.87 0.62 -4.01
C ASP A 37 2.60 0.67 -5.37
N ALA A 38 3.00 -0.50 -5.88
CA ALA A 38 3.59 -0.64 -7.21
C ALA A 38 2.48 -0.94 -8.24
N PRO A 39 2.22 -0.05 -9.20
CA PRO A 39 1.19 -0.30 -10.21
C PRO A 39 1.57 -1.48 -11.11
N LEU A 40 0.60 -2.32 -11.42
CA LEU A 40 0.76 -3.31 -12.48
C LEU A 40 0.68 -2.65 -13.86
N ALA A 41 1.43 -3.18 -14.82
CA ALA A 41 1.30 -2.80 -16.22
C ALA A 41 -0.03 -3.26 -16.82
N ASP A 42 -0.54 -2.53 -17.81
CA ASP A 42 -1.87 -2.76 -18.41
C ASP A 42 -2.01 -4.14 -19.05
N ASP A 43 -0.93 -4.66 -19.64
CA ASP A 43 -0.86 -6.00 -20.21
C ASP A 43 -1.07 -7.07 -19.13
N LYS A 44 -0.47 -6.88 -17.95
CA LYS A 44 -0.62 -7.78 -16.80
C LYS A 44 -2.03 -7.71 -16.21
N LEU A 45 -2.60 -6.51 -16.10
CA LEU A 45 -3.99 -6.34 -15.66
C LEU A 45 -4.95 -7.06 -16.59
N THR A 46 -4.77 -6.90 -17.90
CA THR A 46 -5.58 -7.59 -18.91
C THR A 46 -5.41 -9.11 -18.85
N GLN A 47 -4.17 -9.60 -18.72
CA GLN A 47 -3.86 -11.02 -18.62
C GLN A 47 -4.54 -11.69 -17.42
N GLU A 48 -4.53 -11.01 -16.27
CA GLU A 48 -5.08 -11.54 -15.01
C GLU A 48 -6.57 -11.19 -14.80
N GLY A 49 -7.18 -10.45 -15.74
CA GLY A 49 -8.57 -10.00 -15.62
C GLY A 49 -8.82 -9.04 -14.45
N LEU A 50 -7.82 -8.23 -14.12
CA LEU A 50 -7.85 -7.31 -12.97
C LEU A 50 -8.16 -5.88 -13.40
N PHE A 51 -8.83 -5.15 -12.51
CA PHE A 51 -8.98 -3.70 -12.60
C PHE A 51 -8.22 -3.03 -11.44
N GLN A 52 -7.46 -1.98 -11.74
CA GLN A 52 -6.65 -1.25 -10.76
C GLN A 52 -7.10 0.21 -10.68
N PHE A 53 -7.25 0.74 -9.47
CA PHE A 53 -7.60 2.13 -9.21
C PHE A 53 -6.83 2.68 -7.99
N PRO A 54 -6.47 3.99 -7.99
CA PRO A 54 -5.79 4.61 -6.87
C PRO A 54 -6.74 4.91 -5.71
N THR A 55 -6.22 5.02 -4.48
CA THR A 55 -7.01 5.33 -3.27
C THR A 55 -6.54 6.61 -2.57
N VAL A 56 -5.26 6.70 -2.18
CA VAL A 56 -4.68 7.83 -1.45
C VAL A 56 -3.26 8.13 -1.93
N ILE A 57 -2.74 9.32 -1.59
CA ILE A 57 -1.36 9.73 -1.85
C ILE A 57 -0.61 9.77 -0.52
N GLY A 58 0.56 9.10 -0.48
CA GLY A 58 1.46 9.08 0.69
C GLY A 58 2.85 9.63 0.35
N GLY A 59 3.73 9.63 1.35
CA GLY A 59 5.13 10.01 1.20
C GLY A 59 6.06 9.05 1.95
N VAL A 60 7.15 8.66 1.32
CA VAL A 60 8.23 7.88 1.97
C VAL A 60 9.19 8.87 2.63
N VAL A 61 9.57 8.59 3.88
CA VAL A 61 10.48 9.43 4.67
C VAL A 61 11.60 8.59 5.26
N LEU A 62 12.72 9.23 5.60
CA LEU A 62 13.81 8.60 6.33
C LEU A 62 13.64 8.81 7.83
N ALA A 63 13.25 7.75 8.55
CA ALA A 63 13.27 7.75 10.01
C ALA A 63 14.71 7.49 10.50
N VAL A 64 15.23 8.36 11.36
CA VAL A 64 16.62 8.29 11.86
C VAL A 64 16.67 8.34 13.39
N ASN A 65 17.68 7.70 13.97
CA ASN A 65 18.01 7.81 15.39
C ASN A 65 19.47 8.26 15.53
N LEU A 66 19.67 9.57 15.72
CA LEU A 66 20.97 10.21 15.74
C LEU A 66 21.09 11.06 17.02
N PRO A 67 22.11 10.81 17.87
CA PRO A 67 22.30 11.60 19.09
C PRO A 67 22.41 13.10 18.79
N GLY A 68 21.64 13.91 19.51
CA GLY A 68 21.67 15.37 19.40
C GLY A 68 20.91 15.96 18.22
N VAL A 69 20.36 15.14 17.30
CA VAL A 69 19.61 15.62 16.12
C VAL A 69 18.11 15.45 16.36
N LYS A 70 17.35 16.53 16.20
CA LYS A 70 15.88 16.51 16.35
C LYS A 70 15.18 16.11 15.04
N SER A 71 13.92 15.69 15.15
CA SER A 71 13.07 15.44 13.98
C SER A 71 13.00 16.68 13.08
N GLY A 72 13.26 16.50 11.79
CA GLY A 72 13.23 17.57 10.78
C GLY A 72 14.50 18.43 10.67
N GLU A 73 15.53 18.18 11.49
CA GLU A 73 16.78 18.97 11.47
C GLU A 73 17.77 18.50 10.39
N LEU A 74 17.83 17.19 10.14
CA LEU A 74 18.68 16.61 9.10
C LEU A 74 18.04 16.80 7.71
N VAL A 75 18.79 17.37 6.77
CA VAL A 75 18.43 17.49 5.36
C VAL A 75 19.37 16.63 4.52
N LEU A 76 18.81 15.83 3.62
CA LEU A 76 19.56 14.95 2.70
C LEU A 76 19.12 15.25 1.26
N ASP A 77 20.06 15.29 0.32
CA ASP A 77 19.80 15.59 -1.10
C ASP A 77 19.99 14.38 -2.04
N GLY A 78 20.55 13.28 -1.53
CA GLY A 78 20.66 12.01 -2.24
C GLY A 78 21.63 12.01 -3.43
N LYS A 79 22.59 12.94 -3.52
CA LYS A 79 23.65 12.82 -4.53
C LYS A 79 24.51 11.59 -4.24
N THR A 80 24.47 10.63 -5.16
CA THR A 80 25.39 9.49 -5.27
C THR A 80 26.58 9.83 -6.13
#